data_AF-A0A9Q0URQ4-F1
#
_entry.id   AF-A0A9Q0URQ4-F1
#
_cell.length_a   1.000
_cell.length_b   1.000
_cell.length_c   1.000
_cell.angle_alpha   90.00
_cell.angle_beta   90.00
_cell.angle_gamma   90.00
#
_symmetry.space_group_name_H-M   'P 1'
#
loop_
_entity.id
_entity.type
_entity.pdbx_description
1 polymer ?
#
loop_
_entity_poly.entity_id
_entity_poly.type
_entity_poly.pdbx_seq_one_letter_code
_entity_poly.pdbx_strand_id
1 'polypeptide(L)'
;MTTIVPTSEEDPALSVVRFTSELSWSDAGPEVVEQQVSRLCVEAQEWMVMNRWLDLTSLMLTSADIVFSNSKVSEKDLECIFTVICNLVTTSRSPDEELEMAKLICAKIIQQPSDKPALRLRILFNLYNLLDNAYCRFYVFMKTLNLAISGKVTEHVIPSFKKIDSFLKEWNLEVQDQRELFLSVANALKDSKSSAKDSFKFLTKYLATFLRRGHL
;
A
#
# COMPACT_ATOMS: atom_id res chain seq x y z
N MET A 1 -4.60 -21.94 23.59
CA MET A 1 -4.44 -20.52 23.92
C MET A 1 -2.97 -20.29 24.19
N THR A 2 -2.23 -19.85 23.17
CA THR A 2 -0.81 -19.54 23.31
C THR A 2 -0.74 -18.04 23.58
N THR A 3 -0.68 -17.71 24.86
CA THR A 3 -0.47 -16.35 25.33
C THR A 3 0.94 -15.95 24.91
N ILE A 4 1.07 -15.01 23.98
CA ILE A 4 2.35 -14.44 23.58
C ILE A 4 2.81 -13.59 24.77
N VAL A 5 3.69 -14.16 25.58
CA VAL A 5 4.42 -13.44 26.63
C VAL A 5 5.48 -12.59 25.92
N PRO A 6 5.48 -11.25 26.07
CA PRO A 6 6.46 -10.41 25.42
C PRO A 6 7.75 -10.45 26.24
N THR A 7 8.66 -11.34 25.87
CA THR A 7 10.04 -11.33 26.35
C THR A 7 10.98 -11.44 25.15
N SER A 8 11.19 -10.32 24.46
CA SER A 8 12.36 -10.04 23.60
C SER A 8 12.27 -8.59 23.10
N GLU A 9 13.35 -7.82 23.26
CA GLU A 9 13.59 -6.49 22.65
C GLU A 9 13.81 -6.62 21.12
N GLU A 10 12.98 -7.41 20.44
CA GLU A 10 13.16 -7.73 19.04
C GLU A 10 12.49 -6.71 18.13
N ASP A 11 13.21 -6.29 17.09
CA ASP A 11 12.69 -5.32 16.13
C ASP A 11 11.40 -5.85 15.47
N PRO A 12 10.36 -5.01 15.33
CA PRO A 12 9.09 -5.41 14.71
C PRO A 12 9.26 -6.00 13.30
N ALA A 13 10.22 -5.50 12.50
CA ALA A 13 10.48 -6.02 11.17
C ALA A 13 11.00 -7.46 11.23
N LEU A 14 11.92 -7.77 12.16
CA LEU A 14 12.44 -9.13 12.35
C LEU A 14 11.35 -10.08 12.83
N SER A 15 10.48 -9.62 13.72
CA SER A 15 9.32 -10.39 14.20
C SER A 15 8.39 -10.76 13.04
N VAL A 16 8.12 -9.80 12.14
CA VAL A 16 7.30 -10.05 10.93
C VAL A 16 8.02 -10.98 9.95
N VAL A 17 9.33 -10.80 9.72
CA VAL A 17 10.12 -11.71 8.86
C VAL A 17 10.05 -13.13 9.39
N ARG A 18 10.28 -13.34 10.70
CA ARG A 18 10.21 -14.66 11.33
C ARG A 18 8.83 -15.29 11.12
N PHE A 19 7.78 -14.59 11.53
CA PHE A 19 6.40 -15.09 11.45
C PHE A 19 6.00 -15.47 10.02
N THR A 20 6.27 -14.58 9.05
CA THR A 20 5.91 -14.81 7.65
C THR A 20 6.73 -15.92 7.00
N SER A 21 7.98 -16.10 7.44
CA SER A 21 8.85 -17.19 7.00
C SER A 21 8.39 -18.54 7.57
N GLU A 22 8.10 -18.62 8.87
CA GLU A 22 7.54 -19.83 9.51
C GLU A 22 6.25 -20.27 8.81
N LEU A 23 5.39 -19.31 8.47
CA LEU A 23 4.17 -19.58 7.72
C LEU A 23 4.45 -20.08 6.30
N SER A 24 5.43 -19.48 5.60
CA SER A 24 5.78 -19.84 4.22
C SER A 24 6.34 -21.24 4.09
N TRP A 25 7.02 -21.71 5.13
CA TRP A 25 7.65 -23.02 5.17
C TRP A 25 6.87 -24.01 6.05
N SER A 26 5.63 -23.71 6.46
CA SER A 26 4.90 -24.53 7.43
C SER A 26 4.68 -25.99 7.01
N ASP A 27 4.72 -26.26 5.71
CA ASP A 27 4.56 -27.59 5.13
C ASP A 27 5.89 -28.35 4.98
N ALA A 28 7.02 -27.70 5.29
CA ALA A 28 8.35 -28.31 5.32
C ALA A 28 8.62 -29.00 6.67
N GLY A 29 9.62 -29.89 6.70
CA GLY A 29 10.07 -30.50 7.96
C GLY A 29 10.65 -29.46 8.93
N PRO A 30 10.57 -29.70 10.25
CA PRO A 30 10.92 -28.70 11.28
C PRO A 30 12.37 -28.18 11.14
N GLU A 31 13.32 -29.03 10.79
CA GLU A 31 14.72 -28.63 10.55
C GLU A 31 14.87 -27.66 9.38
N VAL A 32 14.10 -27.85 8.30
CA VAL A 32 14.13 -26.99 7.11
C VAL A 32 13.50 -25.64 7.43
N VAL A 33 12.41 -25.62 8.22
CA VAL A 33 11.77 -24.39 8.68
C VAL A 33 12.75 -23.56 9.50
N GLU A 34 13.36 -24.16 10.53
CA GLU A 34 14.28 -23.46 11.42
C GLU A 34 15.49 -22.89 10.66
N GLN A 35 16.08 -23.69 9.76
CA GLN A 35 17.20 -23.26 8.95
C GLN A 35 16.83 -22.06 8.05
N GLN A 36 15.68 -22.13 7.39
CA GLN A 36 15.28 -21.09 6.44
C GLN A 36 14.80 -19.81 7.13
N VAL A 37 14.10 -19.93 8.26
CA VAL A 37 13.71 -18.81 9.12
C VAL A 37 14.96 -18.11 9.66
N SER A 38 15.93 -18.87 10.19
CA SER A 38 17.19 -18.32 10.71
C SER A 38 17.94 -17.54 9.62
N ARG A 39 18.07 -18.12 8.42
CA ARG A 39 18.71 -17.46 7.27
C ARG A 39 18.04 -16.13 6.93
N LEU A 40 16.71 -16.11 6.79
CA LEU A 40 15.97 -14.90 6.40
C LEU A 40 16.01 -13.82 7.49
N CYS A 41 16.01 -14.20 8.78
CA CYS A 41 16.18 -13.26 9.88
C CYS A 41 17.59 -12.64 9.89
N VAL A 42 18.64 -13.43 9.61
CA VAL A 42 20.02 -12.91 9.52
C VAL A 42 20.14 -11.93 8.35
N GLU A 43 19.61 -12.29 7.17
CA GLU A 43 19.62 -11.42 5.99
C GLU A 43 18.87 -10.10 6.24
N ALA A 44 17.70 -10.16 6.90
CA ALA A 44 16.96 -8.97 7.32
C ALA A 44 17.77 -8.08 8.27
N GLN A 45 18.42 -8.68 9.28
CA GLN A 45 19.26 -7.96 10.23
C GLN A 45 20.45 -7.28 9.53
N GLU A 46 21.08 -7.95 8.57
CA GLU A 46 22.19 -7.39 7.79
C GLU A 46 21.76 -6.14 7.03
N TRP A 47 20.60 -6.17 6.35
CA TRP A 47 20.11 -4.99 5.65
C TRP A 47 19.72 -3.86 6.59
N MET A 48 19.19 -4.15 7.78
CA MET A 48 18.94 -3.12 8.79
C MET A 48 20.24 -2.43 9.20
N VAL A 49 21.31 -3.19 9.49
CA VAL A 49 22.62 -2.63 9.88
C VAL A 49 23.24 -1.83 8.72
N MET A 50 23.11 -2.33 7.49
CA MET A 50 23.58 -1.63 6.28
C MET A 50 22.66 -0.48 5.85
N ASN A 51 21.52 -0.29 6.50
CA ASN A 51 20.47 0.67 6.14
C ASN A 51 19.97 0.52 4.70
N ARG A 52 19.83 -0.73 4.25
CA ARG A 52 19.29 -1.12 2.95
C ARG A 52 17.78 -1.35 3.08
N TRP A 53 17.04 -0.29 3.32
CA TRP A 53 15.60 -0.36 3.67
C TRP A 53 14.73 -0.83 2.52
N LEU A 54 15.09 -0.48 1.28
CA LEU A 54 14.42 -0.97 0.07
C LEU A 54 14.53 -2.51 -0.05
N ASP A 55 15.72 -3.06 0.19
CA ASP A 55 15.95 -4.51 0.14
C ASP A 55 15.19 -5.24 1.26
N LEU A 56 15.21 -4.69 2.48
CA LEU A 56 14.42 -5.21 3.59
C LEU A 56 12.91 -5.23 3.27
N THR A 57 12.40 -4.15 2.69
CA THR A 57 10.99 -4.07 2.25
C THR A 57 10.68 -5.14 1.22
N SER A 58 11.57 -5.35 0.24
CA SER A 58 11.40 -6.38 -0.79
C SER A 58 11.35 -7.79 -0.21
N LEU A 59 12.22 -8.12 0.74
CA LEU A 59 12.19 -9.42 1.41
C LEU A 59 10.92 -9.61 2.23
N MET A 60 10.56 -8.63 3.06
CA MET A 60 9.36 -8.74 3.88
C MET A 60 8.11 -8.96 3.03
N LEU A 61 8.01 -8.28 1.88
CA LEU A 61 6.93 -8.49 0.93
C LEU A 61 6.99 -9.86 0.26
N THR A 62 8.19 -10.38 -0.03
CA THR A 62 8.38 -11.74 -0.56
C THR A 62 7.92 -12.78 0.44
N SER A 63 8.37 -12.71 1.69
CA SER A 63 7.94 -13.61 2.78
C SER A 63 6.44 -13.47 3.07
N ALA A 64 5.87 -12.28 2.88
CA ALA A 64 4.45 -12.04 3.09
C ALA A 64 3.53 -12.47 1.92
N ASP A 65 4.07 -13.05 0.83
CA ASP A 65 3.28 -13.37 -0.38
C ASP A 65 2.06 -14.25 -0.09
N ILE A 66 2.28 -15.30 0.69
CA ILE A 66 1.25 -16.29 0.98
C ILE A 66 0.27 -15.83 2.06
N VAL A 67 0.57 -14.75 2.79
CA VAL A 67 -0.17 -14.35 4.00
C VAL A 67 -1.61 -13.96 3.65
N PHE A 68 -1.82 -13.30 2.50
CA PHE A 68 -3.17 -12.95 2.05
C PHE A 68 -4.04 -14.18 1.74
N SER A 69 -3.45 -15.20 1.13
CA SER A 69 -4.13 -16.41 0.69
C SER A 69 -4.22 -17.49 1.78
N ASN A 70 -3.46 -17.37 2.86
CA ASN A 70 -3.46 -18.34 3.95
C ASN A 70 -4.63 -18.10 4.92
N SER A 71 -5.59 -19.02 4.94
CA SER A 71 -6.79 -18.92 5.79
C SER A 71 -6.51 -18.99 7.30
N LYS A 72 -5.31 -19.42 7.71
CA LYS A 72 -4.90 -19.45 9.13
C LYS A 72 -4.54 -18.07 9.65
N VAL A 73 -4.28 -17.09 8.78
CA VAL A 73 -3.92 -15.73 9.17
C VAL A 73 -5.18 -14.88 9.29
N SER A 74 -5.39 -14.28 10.46
CA SER A 74 -6.54 -13.41 10.68
C SER A 74 -6.37 -12.07 9.95
N GLU A 75 -7.48 -11.37 9.69
CA GLU A 75 -7.41 -10.02 9.10
C GLU A 75 -6.64 -9.02 9.98
N LYS A 76 -6.65 -9.22 11.30
CA LYS A 76 -5.91 -8.38 12.25
C LYS A 76 -4.41 -8.60 12.14
N ASP A 77 -3.98 -9.86 11.99
CA ASP A 77 -2.57 -10.18 11.81
C ASP A 77 -2.06 -9.65 10.47
N LEU A 78 -2.87 -9.77 9.41
CA LEU A 78 -2.60 -9.15 8.11
C LEU A 78 -2.40 -7.64 8.22
N GLU A 79 -3.32 -6.94 8.89
CA GLU A 79 -3.21 -5.50 9.09
C GLU A 79 -1.95 -5.14 9.89
N CYS A 80 -1.61 -5.90 10.94
CA CYS A 80 -0.41 -5.69 11.74
C CYS A 80 0.87 -5.88 10.93
N ILE A 81 0.98 -7.00 10.20
CA ILE A 81 2.12 -7.33 9.32
C ILE A 81 2.36 -6.20 8.33
N PHE A 82 1.31 -5.79 7.61
CA PHE A 82 1.45 -4.73 6.62
C PHE A 82 1.65 -3.35 7.24
N THR A 83 1.18 -3.10 8.47
CA THR A 83 1.49 -1.85 9.19
C THR A 83 2.99 -1.74 9.45
N VAL A 84 3.63 -2.82 9.91
CA VAL A 84 5.09 -2.84 10.11
C VAL A 84 5.83 -2.63 8.79
N ILE A 85 5.41 -3.32 7.72
CA ILE A 85 6.02 -3.15 6.39
C ILE A 85 5.86 -1.71 5.88
N CYS A 86 4.67 -1.11 6.03
CA CYS A 86 4.43 0.26 5.62
C CYS A 86 5.27 1.26 6.43
N ASN A 87 5.48 1.02 7.72
CA ASN A 87 6.30 1.91 8.56
C ASN A 87 7.75 2.01 8.09
N LEU A 88 8.28 1.02 7.36
CA LEU A 88 9.64 1.10 6.79
C LEU A 88 9.81 2.29 5.85
N VAL A 89 8.76 2.79 5.17
CA VAL A 89 8.93 3.96 4.28
C VAL A 89 9.43 5.21 5.02
N THR A 90 9.16 5.29 6.33
CA THR A 90 9.63 6.40 7.18
C THR A 90 11.13 6.37 7.46
N THR A 91 11.81 5.24 7.17
CA THR A 91 13.27 5.10 7.31
C THR A 91 14.02 5.41 6.01
N SER A 92 13.29 5.75 4.94
CA SER A 92 13.87 6.13 3.65
C SER A 92 14.80 7.33 3.79
N ARG A 93 15.87 7.33 2.99
CA ARG A 93 16.93 8.36 3.02
C ARG A 93 16.80 9.38 1.90
N SER A 94 15.96 9.10 0.92
CA SER A 94 15.68 9.99 -0.19
C SER A 94 14.23 9.84 -0.67
N PRO A 95 13.67 10.88 -1.30
CA PRO A 95 12.36 10.80 -1.95
C PRO A 95 12.25 9.67 -2.99
N ASP A 96 13.34 9.37 -3.69
CA ASP A 96 13.38 8.30 -4.68
C ASP A 96 13.28 6.92 -4.00
N GLU A 97 13.99 6.72 -2.89
CA GLU A 97 13.89 5.48 -2.10
C GLU A 97 12.48 5.32 -1.50
N GLU A 98 11.91 6.38 -0.94
CA GLU A 98 10.53 6.41 -0.44
C GLU A 98 9.53 5.98 -1.54
N LEU A 99 9.69 6.54 -2.74
CA LEU A 99 8.84 6.24 -3.88
C LEU A 99 8.97 4.78 -4.33
N GLU A 100 10.19 4.24 -4.43
CA GLU A 100 10.41 2.84 -4.82
C GLU A 100 9.86 1.87 -3.78
N MET A 101 10.02 2.16 -2.48
CA MET A 101 9.40 1.38 -1.40
C MET A 101 7.88 1.41 -1.49
N ALA A 102 7.28 2.60 -1.67
CA ALA A 102 5.84 2.75 -1.82
C ALA A 102 5.31 1.99 -3.05
N LYS A 103 6.04 2.01 -4.17
CA LYS A 103 5.71 1.24 -5.38
C LYS A 103 5.69 -0.27 -5.11
N LEU A 104 6.72 -0.81 -4.45
CA LEU A 104 6.79 -2.23 -4.10
C LEU A 104 5.63 -2.65 -3.20
N ILE A 105 5.37 -1.87 -2.14
CA ILE A 105 4.29 -2.15 -1.19
C ILE A 105 2.93 -2.11 -1.90
N CYS A 106 2.66 -1.06 -2.69
CA CYS A 106 1.43 -0.97 -3.48
C CYS A 106 1.27 -2.14 -4.44
N ALA A 107 2.32 -2.50 -5.20
CA ALA A 107 2.27 -3.59 -6.16
C ALA A 107 1.85 -4.91 -5.50
N LYS A 108 2.37 -5.18 -4.30
CA LYS A 108 2.00 -6.36 -3.52
C LYS A 108 0.55 -6.31 -3.04
N ILE A 109 0.12 -5.19 -2.50
CA ILE A 109 -1.24 -5.04 -1.96
C ILE A 109 -2.29 -5.11 -3.07
N ILE A 110 -2.01 -4.66 -4.29
CA ILE A 110 -3.00 -4.65 -5.38
C ILE A 110 -2.98 -5.90 -6.27
N GLN A 111 -2.09 -6.87 -6.02
CA GLN A 111 -1.90 -8.04 -6.87
C GLN A 111 -3.16 -8.91 -7.03
N GLN A 112 -4.01 -8.97 -6.00
CA GLN A 112 -5.30 -9.68 -6.02
C GLN A 112 -6.43 -8.76 -5.52
N PRO A 113 -6.93 -7.84 -6.36
CA PRO A 113 -7.78 -6.74 -5.93
C PRO A 113 -9.19 -7.18 -5.45
N SER A 114 -9.63 -8.39 -5.80
CA SER A 114 -10.93 -8.94 -5.40
C SER A 114 -10.92 -9.61 -4.02
N ASP A 115 -9.75 -9.97 -3.49
CA ASP A 115 -9.61 -10.61 -2.18
C ASP A 115 -9.50 -9.55 -1.08
N LYS A 116 -10.42 -9.56 -0.11
CA LYS A 116 -10.46 -8.63 1.04
C LYS A 116 -10.21 -7.15 0.65
N PRO A 117 -10.95 -6.59 -0.33
CA PRO A 117 -10.66 -5.26 -0.89
C PRO A 117 -10.69 -4.14 0.15
N ALA A 118 -11.62 -4.19 1.12
CA ALA A 118 -11.70 -3.20 2.20
C ALA A 118 -10.48 -3.23 3.15
N LEU A 119 -9.92 -4.42 3.45
CA LEU A 119 -8.70 -4.55 4.25
C LEU A 119 -7.49 -3.98 3.50
N ARG A 120 -7.35 -4.33 2.21
CA ARG A 120 -6.27 -3.81 1.36
C ARG A 120 -6.34 -2.28 1.21
N LEU A 121 -7.54 -1.70 1.09
CA LEU A 121 -7.71 -0.25 1.13
C LEU A 121 -7.25 0.37 2.44
N ARG A 122 -7.57 -0.25 3.58
CA ARG A 122 -7.15 0.22 4.91
C ARG A 122 -5.62 0.27 5.02
N ILE A 123 -4.95 -0.76 4.52
CA ILE A 123 -3.48 -0.82 4.46
C ILE A 123 -2.94 0.30 3.54
N LEU A 124 -3.52 0.52 2.36
CA LEU A 124 -3.09 1.61 1.47
C LEU A 124 -3.31 3.00 2.08
N PHE A 125 -4.39 3.21 2.83
CA PHE A 125 -4.60 4.45 3.57
C PHE A 125 -3.55 4.64 4.68
N ASN A 126 -3.18 3.55 5.37
CA ASN A 126 -2.08 3.60 6.33
C ASN A 126 -0.77 4.02 5.65
N LEU A 127 -0.42 3.39 4.54
CA LEU A 127 0.76 3.77 3.74
C LEU A 127 0.70 5.24 3.32
N TYR A 128 -0.43 5.72 2.78
CA TYR A 128 -0.61 7.11 2.38
C TYR A 128 -0.29 8.10 3.52
N ASN A 129 -0.73 7.78 4.73
CA ASN A 129 -0.54 8.64 5.90
C ASN A 129 0.90 8.68 6.41
N LEU A 130 1.72 7.69 6.06
CA LEU A 130 3.13 7.60 6.48
C LEU A 130 4.09 8.29 5.49
N LEU A 131 3.63 8.56 4.27
CA LEU A 131 4.45 9.19 3.24
C LEU A 131 4.54 10.69 3.49
N ASP A 132 5.72 11.27 3.30
CA ASP A 132 5.96 12.71 3.39
C ASP A 132 6.01 13.37 2.01
N ASN A 133 6.48 12.64 1.00
CA ASN A 133 6.55 13.15 -0.35
C ASN A 133 5.16 13.27 -1.01
N ALA A 134 4.87 14.47 -1.52
CA ALA A 134 3.62 14.80 -2.20
C ALA A 134 3.31 13.90 -3.41
N TYR A 135 4.30 13.59 -4.23
CA TYR A 135 4.14 12.70 -5.38
C TYR A 135 3.93 11.24 -4.95
N CYS A 136 4.62 10.78 -3.91
CA CYS A 136 4.38 9.44 -3.32
C CYS A 136 2.92 9.33 -2.83
N ARG A 137 2.41 10.34 -2.12
CA ARG A 137 1.01 10.42 -1.70
C ARG A 137 0.05 10.34 -2.89
N PHE A 138 0.29 11.12 -3.94
CA PHE A 138 -0.49 11.05 -5.18
C PHE A 138 -0.48 9.64 -5.78
N TYR A 139 0.69 9.02 -5.92
CA TYR A 139 0.85 7.68 -6.47
C TYR A 139 0.02 6.65 -5.67
N VAL A 140 0.17 6.63 -4.34
CA VAL A 140 -0.58 5.70 -3.48
C VAL A 140 -2.08 5.98 -3.54
N PHE A 141 -2.49 7.25 -3.60
CA PHE A 141 -3.90 7.62 -3.76
C PHE A 141 -4.49 7.07 -5.07
N MET A 142 -3.77 7.17 -6.18
CA MET A 142 -4.21 6.60 -7.46
C MET A 142 -4.33 5.08 -7.41
N LYS A 143 -3.39 4.37 -6.74
CA LYS A 143 -3.50 2.92 -6.53
C LYS A 143 -4.70 2.56 -5.64
N THR A 144 -4.95 3.34 -4.59
CA THR A 144 -6.10 3.20 -3.69
C THR A 144 -7.41 3.34 -4.47
N LEU A 145 -7.51 4.36 -5.33
CA LEU A 145 -8.69 4.60 -6.14
C LEU A 145 -8.97 3.47 -7.13
N ASN A 146 -7.93 2.99 -7.81
CA ASN A 146 -8.03 1.85 -8.74
C ASN A 146 -8.44 0.56 -8.02
N LEU A 147 -7.90 0.31 -6.83
CA LEU A 147 -8.31 -0.82 -5.99
C LEU A 147 -9.77 -0.69 -5.57
N ALA A 148 -10.21 0.50 -5.16
CA ALA A 148 -11.59 0.71 -4.73
C ALA A 148 -12.61 0.47 -5.87
N ILE A 149 -12.28 0.91 -7.08
CA ILE A 149 -13.10 0.68 -8.29
C ILE A 149 -13.12 -0.81 -8.63
N SER A 150 -11.97 -1.46 -8.74
CA SER A 150 -11.87 -2.88 -9.12
C SER A 150 -12.47 -3.82 -8.07
N GLY A 151 -12.31 -3.50 -6.79
CA GLY A 151 -12.89 -4.23 -5.66
C GLY A 151 -14.36 -3.90 -5.36
N LYS A 152 -14.98 -2.96 -6.12
CA LYS A 152 -16.37 -2.48 -5.93
C LYS A 152 -16.67 -1.97 -4.51
N VAL A 153 -15.70 -1.32 -3.90
CA VAL A 153 -15.77 -0.78 -2.53
C VAL A 153 -15.50 0.75 -2.53
N THR A 154 -16.02 1.42 -3.56
CA THR A 154 -15.82 2.87 -3.80
C THR A 154 -16.33 3.76 -2.67
N GLU A 155 -17.28 3.29 -1.86
CA GLU A 155 -17.82 3.98 -0.69
C GLU A 155 -16.74 4.41 0.30
N HIS A 156 -15.62 3.69 0.38
CA HIS A 156 -14.51 4.02 1.27
C HIS A 156 -13.65 5.21 0.78
N VAL A 157 -13.63 5.47 -0.53
CA VAL A 157 -12.85 6.58 -1.12
C VAL A 157 -13.68 7.83 -1.36
N ILE A 158 -15.01 7.72 -1.50
CA ILE A 158 -15.92 8.85 -1.75
C ILE A 158 -15.71 10.04 -0.80
N PRO A 159 -15.53 9.87 0.53
CA PRO A 159 -15.32 11.00 1.44
C PRO A 159 -14.09 11.85 1.09
N SER A 160 -13.05 11.23 0.53
CA SER A 160 -11.81 11.90 0.16
C SER A 160 -11.98 12.87 -1.02
N PHE A 161 -12.99 12.66 -1.88
CA PHE A 161 -13.16 13.44 -3.10
C PHE A 161 -13.49 14.91 -2.84
N LYS A 162 -14.05 15.22 -1.67
CA LYS A 162 -14.27 16.61 -1.21
C LYS A 162 -12.95 17.39 -1.00
N LYS A 163 -11.84 16.68 -0.81
CA LYS A 163 -10.51 17.27 -0.56
C LYS A 163 -9.64 17.33 -1.81
N ILE A 164 -10.12 16.88 -2.98
CA ILE A 164 -9.32 16.83 -4.22
C ILE A 164 -8.76 18.19 -4.60
N ASP A 165 -9.52 19.28 -4.45
CA ASP A 165 -9.02 20.62 -4.75
C ASP A 165 -7.90 21.07 -3.80
N SER A 166 -7.82 20.52 -2.58
CA SER A 166 -6.69 20.70 -1.67
C SER A 166 -5.50 19.84 -2.09
N PHE A 167 -5.75 18.58 -2.42
CA PHE A 167 -4.71 17.64 -2.86
C PHE A 167 -4.02 18.12 -4.13
N LEU A 168 -4.75 18.70 -5.09
CA LEU A 168 -4.17 19.28 -6.30
C LEU A 168 -3.15 20.39 -6.02
N LYS A 169 -3.38 21.19 -4.97
CA LYS A 169 -2.45 22.25 -4.56
C LYS A 169 -1.23 21.68 -3.85
N GLU A 170 -1.43 20.66 -3.02
CA GLU A 170 -0.37 19.97 -2.27
C GLU A 170 0.56 19.19 -3.19
N TRP A 171 -0.01 18.42 -4.12
CA TRP A 171 0.75 17.51 -4.98
C TRP A 171 1.45 18.20 -6.15
N ASN A 172 1.08 19.45 -6.46
CA ASN A 172 1.64 20.24 -7.57
C ASN A 172 1.75 19.44 -8.89
N LEU A 173 0.65 18.76 -9.25
CA LEU A 173 0.62 17.81 -10.36
C LEU A 173 0.72 18.46 -11.73
N GLU A 174 1.34 17.75 -12.67
CA GLU A 174 1.27 18.10 -14.08
C GLU A 174 -0.14 17.88 -14.65
N VAL A 175 -0.42 18.52 -15.80
CA VAL A 175 -1.74 18.42 -16.46
C VAL A 175 -2.12 16.97 -16.79
N GLN A 176 -1.15 16.09 -17.08
CA GLN A 176 -1.42 14.68 -17.35
C GLN A 176 -1.88 13.92 -16.10
N ASP A 177 -1.21 14.12 -14.98
CA ASP A 177 -1.59 13.50 -13.70
C ASP A 177 -2.93 14.03 -13.18
N GLN A 178 -3.19 15.33 -13.30
CA GLN A 178 -4.50 15.92 -12.97
C GLN A 178 -5.62 15.29 -13.80
N ARG A 179 -5.35 15.06 -15.08
CA ARG A 179 -6.30 14.44 -16.00
C ARG A 179 -6.62 13.01 -15.56
N GLU A 180 -5.60 12.20 -15.26
CA GLU A 180 -5.80 10.83 -14.79
C GLU A 180 -6.62 10.81 -13.50
N LEU A 181 -6.27 11.68 -12.53
CA LEU A 181 -7.01 11.82 -11.28
C LEU A 181 -8.49 12.13 -11.49
N PHE A 182 -8.81 13.14 -12.31
CA PHE A 182 -10.19 13.54 -12.55
C PHE A 182 -11.02 12.43 -13.21
N LEU A 183 -10.44 11.70 -14.16
CA LEU A 183 -11.11 10.58 -14.81
C LEU A 183 -11.38 9.44 -13.83
N SER A 184 -10.38 9.07 -13.02
CA SER A 184 -10.53 8.01 -12.03
C SER A 184 -11.54 8.35 -10.94
N VAL A 185 -11.59 9.61 -10.47
CA VAL A 185 -12.60 10.05 -9.50
C VAL A 185 -14.00 10.03 -10.12
N ALA A 186 -14.15 10.49 -11.36
CA ALA A 186 -15.43 10.44 -12.05
C ALA A 186 -15.95 9.00 -12.21
N ASN A 187 -15.06 8.07 -12.55
CA ASN A 187 -15.38 6.64 -12.67
C ASN A 187 -15.80 6.04 -11.32
N ALA A 188 -15.10 6.35 -10.23
CA ALA A 188 -15.48 5.89 -8.89
C ALA A 188 -16.85 6.43 -8.44
N LEU A 189 -17.24 7.62 -8.90
CA LEU A 189 -18.53 8.22 -8.58
C LEU A 189 -19.69 7.74 -9.46
N LYS A 190 -19.41 7.10 -10.59
CA LYS A 190 -20.42 6.73 -11.61
C LYS A 190 -21.46 5.75 -11.09
N ASP A 191 -21.04 4.80 -10.26
CA ASP A 191 -21.92 3.73 -9.76
C ASP A 191 -22.72 4.12 -8.51
N SER A 192 -22.45 5.31 -7.96
CA SER A 192 -23.17 5.84 -6.80
C SER A 192 -24.41 6.63 -7.24
N LYS A 193 -25.61 6.12 -6.90
CA LYS A 193 -26.91 6.72 -7.26
C LYS A 193 -27.07 8.19 -6.88
N SER A 194 -26.41 8.65 -5.81
CA SER A 194 -26.49 10.04 -5.33
C SER A 194 -25.37 10.95 -5.86
N SER A 195 -24.39 10.41 -6.59
CA SER A 195 -23.17 11.13 -6.94
C SER A 195 -23.04 11.47 -8.43
N ALA A 196 -24.07 11.23 -9.24
CA ALA A 196 -24.05 11.50 -10.68
C ALA A 196 -23.67 12.96 -11.01
N LYS A 197 -24.18 13.92 -10.23
CA LYS A 197 -23.84 15.34 -10.40
C LYS A 197 -22.35 15.62 -10.15
N ASP A 198 -21.75 14.97 -9.16
CA ASP A 198 -20.34 15.16 -8.82
C ASP A 198 -19.43 14.42 -9.81
N SER A 199 -19.81 13.22 -10.25
CA SER A 199 -19.15 12.52 -11.36
C SER A 199 -19.10 13.41 -12.62
N PHE A 200 -20.22 14.03 -12.98
CA PHE A 200 -20.27 14.96 -14.12
C PHE A 200 -19.36 16.19 -13.94
N LYS A 201 -19.30 16.78 -12.74
CA LYS A 201 -18.38 17.89 -12.46
C LYS A 201 -16.92 17.49 -12.69
N PHE A 202 -16.52 16.29 -12.24
CA PHE A 202 -15.16 15.79 -12.44
C PHE A 202 -14.87 15.47 -13.91
N LEU A 203 -15.85 14.98 -14.67
CA LEU A 203 -15.73 14.83 -16.13
C LEU A 203 -15.50 16.18 -16.83
N THR A 204 -16.21 17.24 -16.43
CA THR A 204 -15.96 18.58 -16.97
C THR A 204 -14.55 19.08 -16.64
N LYS A 205 -14.07 18.85 -15.39
CA LYS A 205 -12.68 19.16 -15.01
C LYS A 205 -11.67 18.37 -15.86
N TYR A 206 -11.91 17.08 -16.09
CA TYR A 206 -11.12 16.23 -16.98
C TYR A 206 -11.04 16.79 -18.40
N LEU A 207 -12.18 17.13 -19.02
CA LEU A 207 -12.23 17.68 -20.38
C LEU A 207 -11.52 19.04 -20.48
N ALA A 208 -11.63 19.88 -19.45
CA ALA A 208 -10.95 21.17 -19.40
C ALA A 208 -9.42 21.05 -19.43
N THR A 209 -8.84 19.91 -19.04
CA THR A 209 -7.39 19.66 -19.13
C THR A 209 -6.87 19.60 -20.57
N PHE A 210 -7.73 19.33 -21.56
CA PHE A 210 -7.36 19.32 -22.98
C PHE A 210 -7.39 20.71 -23.59
N LEU A 211 -8.31 21.57 -23.15
CA LEU A 211 -8.45 22.95 -23.64
C LEU A 211 -7.27 23.83 -23.22
N ARG A 212 -6.66 23.56 -22.06
CA ARG A 212 -5.47 24.28 -21.57
C ARG A 212 -4.21 24.04 -22.42
N ARG A 213 -4.16 23.00 -23.25
CA ARG A 213 -3.04 22.74 -24.19
C ARG A 213 -3.21 23.44 -25.55
N GLY A 214 -4.34 24.09 -25.82
CA GLY A 214 -4.62 24.74 -27.11
C GLY A 214 -3.99 26.14 -27.32
N HIS A 215 -3.05 26.55 -26.47
CA HIS A 215 -2.35 27.85 -26.56
C HIS A 215 -0.82 27.66 -26.55
N LEU A 216 -0.33 26.75 -27.41
CA LEU A 216 1.08 26.68 -27.80
C LEU A 216 1.16 26.92 -29.31
#